data_AF-A0A1I8MK79-F1
#
_entry.id   AF-A0A1I8MK79-F1
#
_cell.length_a   1.000
_cell.length_b   1.000
_cell.length_c   1.000
_cell.angle_alpha   90.00
_cell.angle_beta   90.00
_cell.angle_gamma   90.00
#
_symmetry.space_group_name_H-M   'P 1'
#
loop_
_entity.id
_entity.type
_entity.pdbx_description
1 polymer ?
#
loop_
_entity_poly.entity_id
_entity_poly.type
_entity_poly.pdbx_seq_one_letter_code
_entity_poly.pdbx_strand_id
1 'polypeptide(L)'
;MGSYTSIPVGALQEDIENLAQPLYTSPHAFKPVVLFAGEHTHSNFYSTVHGAYLSGRTAAQYLVGNEEPDEITLESDGSDLSAWIQGIALD
;
A
#
# COMPACT_ATOMS: atom_id res chain seq x y z
N MET A 1 -5.82 1.93 18.36
CA MET A 1 -4.39 1.59 18.32
C MET A 1 -4.27 0.08 18.46
N GLY A 2 -3.70 -0.59 17.48
CA GLY A 2 -3.62 -2.06 17.35
C GLY A 2 -2.41 -2.46 16.50
N SER A 3 -2.31 -3.73 16.11
CA SER A 3 -1.13 -4.25 15.40
C SER A 3 -1.13 -3.89 13.91
N TYR A 4 -2.19 -4.25 13.19
CA TYR A 4 -2.34 -4.04 11.75
C TYR A 4 -3.83 -4.07 11.36
N THR A 5 -4.15 -3.62 10.15
CA THR A 5 -5.52 -3.60 9.63
C THR A 5 -6.10 -5.01 9.44
N SER A 6 -7.41 -5.13 9.54
CA SER A 6 -8.13 -6.32 9.08
C SER A 6 -9.49 -5.84 8.61
N ILE A 7 -10.07 -6.49 7.61
CA ILE A 7 -11.42 -6.17 7.14
C ILE A 7 -12.41 -6.83 8.11
N PRO A 8 -13.11 -6.07 8.97
CA PRO A 8 -14.08 -6.65 9.88
C PRO A 8 -15.30 -7.20 9.13
N VAL A 9 -16.08 -8.03 9.81
CA VAL A 9 -17.37 -8.49 9.28
C VAL A 9 -18.25 -7.29 8.95
N GLY A 10 -18.72 -7.22 7.70
CA GLY A 10 -19.56 -6.14 7.21
C GLY A 10 -18.82 -4.98 6.53
N ALA A 11 -17.49 -4.97 6.54
CA ALA A 11 -16.68 -4.06 5.73
C ALA A 11 -16.29 -4.71 4.39
N LEU A 12 -15.88 -3.88 3.44
CA LEU A 12 -15.49 -4.28 2.09
C LEU A 12 -14.04 -3.88 1.80
N GLN A 13 -13.44 -4.53 0.81
CA GLN A 13 -12.13 -4.11 0.30
C GLN A 13 -12.18 -2.69 -0.30
N GLU A 14 -13.35 -2.29 -0.81
CA GLU A 14 -13.62 -0.92 -1.27
C GLU A 14 -13.40 0.13 -0.16
N ASP A 15 -13.56 -0.23 1.12
CA ASP A 15 -13.28 0.69 2.23
C ASP A 15 -11.78 1.05 2.30
N ILE A 16 -10.89 0.12 1.94
CA ILE A 16 -9.45 0.36 1.83
C ILE A 16 -9.15 1.26 0.64
N GLU A 17 -9.84 1.04 -0.49
CA GLU A 17 -9.68 1.85 -1.70
C GLU A 17 -10.18 3.28 -1.50
N ASN A 18 -11.30 3.44 -0.78
CA ASN A 18 -11.86 4.71 -0.37
C ASN A 18 -10.92 5.44 0.60
N LEU A 19 -10.32 4.72 1.54
CA LEU A 19 -9.34 5.28 2.47
C LEU A 19 -8.06 5.75 1.77
N ALA A 20 -7.69 5.12 0.65
CA ALA A 20 -6.55 5.52 -0.17
C ALA A 20 -6.84 6.77 -1.04
N GLN A 21 -8.09 7.21 -1.17
CA GLN A 21 -8.43 8.33 -2.06
C GLN A 21 -7.84 9.66 -1.56
N PRO A 22 -7.15 10.42 -2.42
CA PRO A 22 -6.62 11.73 -2.05
C PRO A 22 -7.72 12.74 -1.76
N LEU A 23 -7.42 13.73 -0.91
CA LEU A 23 -8.30 14.88 -0.69
C LEU A 23 -7.81 16.08 -1.50
N TYR A 24 -8.75 16.71 -2.18
CA TYR A 24 -8.55 17.91 -2.99
C TYR A 24 -9.27 19.09 -2.35
N THR A 25 -8.72 20.30 -2.51
CA THR A 25 -9.39 21.51 -2.01
C THR A 25 -10.67 21.86 -2.77
N SER A 26 -10.81 21.38 -4.00
CA SER A 26 -11.98 21.56 -4.85
C SER A 26 -12.04 20.46 -5.91
N PRO A 27 -13.21 20.21 -6.53
CA PRO A 27 -13.35 19.18 -7.56
C PRO A 27 -12.53 19.43 -8.84
N HIS A 28 -11.91 20.61 -8.99
CA HIS A 28 -11.15 20.98 -10.19
C HIS A 28 -9.66 21.20 -9.87
N ALA A 29 -9.25 20.92 -8.63
CA ALA A 29 -7.86 21.06 -8.23
C ALA A 29 -7.02 19.96 -8.92
N PHE A 30 -5.91 20.36 -9.54
CA PHE A 30 -5.03 19.44 -10.26
C PHE A 30 -4.12 18.63 -9.34
N LYS A 31 -3.85 19.13 -8.12
CA LYS A 31 -3.00 18.46 -7.13
C LYS A 31 -3.77 18.22 -5.84
N PRO A 32 -3.59 17.05 -5.20
CA PRO A 32 -4.17 16.78 -3.90
C PRO A 32 -3.49 17.61 -2.81
N VAL A 33 -4.26 17.98 -1.78
CA VAL A 33 -3.76 18.67 -0.59
C VAL A 33 -3.44 17.71 0.55
N VAL A 34 -4.06 16.53 0.56
CA VAL A 34 -3.78 15.44 1.49
C VAL A 34 -3.75 14.13 0.71
N LEU A 35 -2.74 13.33 0.98
CA LEU A 35 -2.56 11.97 0.47
C LEU A 35 -2.53 11.00 1.65
N PHE A 36 -3.01 9.78 1.45
CA PHE A 36 -2.99 8.72 2.45
C PHE A 36 -2.09 7.58 1.99
N ALA A 37 -1.27 7.09 2.91
CA ALA A 37 -0.35 5.99 2.68
C ALA A 37 -0.19 5.17 3.97
N GLY A 38 0.35 3.96 3.82
CA GLY A 38 0.51 3.00 4.89
C GLY A 38 -0.14 1.67 4.55
N GLU A 39 -0.01 0.71 5.47
CA GLU A 39 -0.52 -0.65 5.26
C GLU A 39 -2.04 -0.72 5.09
N HIS A 40 -2.79 0.28 5.56
CA HIS A 40 -4.25 0.29 5.50
C HIS A 40 -4.80 0.93 4.22
N THR A 41 -3.94 1.30 3.27
CA THR A 41 -4.34 1.98 2.02
C THR A 41 -4.01 1.17 0.76
N HIS A 42 -3.43 -0.02 0.89
CA HIS A 42 -3.12 -0.88 -0.25
C HIS A 42 -4.14 -2.02 -0.35
N SER A 43 -5.05 -1.98 -1.33
CA SER A 43 -6.19 -2.92 -1.43
C SER A 43 -5.77 -4.39 -1.45
N ASN A 44 -4.73 -4.75 -2.21
CA ASN A 44 -4.28 -6.14 -2.35
C ASN A 44 -3.33 -6.63 -1.24
N PHE A 45 -2.64 -5.72 -0.56
CA PHE A 45 -1.52 -6.04 0.33
C PHE A 45 -1.63 -5.28 1.65
N TYR A 46 -2.86 -5.11 2.14
CA TYR A 46 -3.08 -4.47 3.42
C TYR A 46 -2.47 -5.31 4.55
N SER A 47 -2.08 -4.66 5.63
CA SER A 47 -1.47 -5.31 6.82
C SER A 47 -0.07 -5.89 6.58
N THR A 48 0.58 -5.46 5.51
CA THR A 48 1.94 -5.88 5.17
C THR A 48 2.88 -4.69 5.04
N VAL A 49 4.16 -4.92 5.33
CA VAL A 49 5.22 -3.91 5.16
C VAL A 49 5.38 -3.52 3.68
N HIS A 50 5.32 -4.49 2.76
CA HIS A 50 5.47 -4.22 1.33
C HIS A 50 4.29 -3.40 0.78
N GLY A 51 3.06 -3.66 1.25
CA GLY A 51 1.90 -2.84 0.92
C GLY A 51 2.04 -1.40 1.40
N ALA A 52 2.56 -1.19 2.61
CA ALA A 52 2.87 0.15 3.14
C ALA A 52 3.94 0.88 2.32
N TYR A 53 4.97 0.17 1.88
CA TYR A 53 6.02 0.71 1.02
C TYR A 53 5.47 1.15 -0.35
N LEU A 54 4.69 0.27 -0.99
CA LEU A 54 4.10 0.55 -2.30
C LEU A 54 3.12 1.73 -2.22
N SER A 55 2.26 1.78 -1.21
CA SER A 55 1.32 2.90 -1.05
C SER A 55 2.02 4.23 -0.76
N GLY A 56 3.10 4.22 0.03
CA GLY A 56 3.94 5.40 0.28
C GLY A 56 4.60 5.93 -0.99
N ARG A 57 5.08 5.05 -1.86
CA ARG A 57 5.63 5.45 -3.17
C ARG A 57 4.58 6.04 -4.09
N THR A 58 3.39 5.43 -4.17
CA THR A 58 2.28 5.99 -4.96
C THR A 58 1.97 7.41 -4.49
N ALA A 59 1.88 7.64 -3.17
CA ALA A 59 1.68 8.99 -2.62
C ALA A 59 2.84 9.95 -2.97
N ALA A 60 4.09 9.49 -2.95
CA ALA A 60 5.23 10.30 -3.37
C ALA A 60 5.16 10.67 -4.86
N GLN A 61 4.76 9.74 -5.73
CA GLN A 61 4.57 10.00 -7.16
C GLN A 61 3.52 11.08 -7.43
N TYR A 62 2.42 11.09 -6.67
CA TYR A 62 1.42 12.18 -6.73
C TYR A 62 2.01 13.55 -6.38
N LEU A 63 3.00 13.62 -5.48
CA LEU A 63 3.64 14.88 -5.08
C LEU A 63 4.60 15.39 -6.14
N VAL A 64 5.45 14.51 -6.67
CA VAL A 64 6.49 14.86 -7.65
C VAL A 64 5.85 15.26 -8.99
N GLY A 65 4.70 14.66 -9.34
CA GLY A 65 3.97 14.93 -10.58
C GLY A 65 4.62 14.22 -11.76
N ASN A 66 3.82 13.47 -12.53
CA ASN A 66 4.21 12.56 -13.63
C ASN A 66 5.54 12.91 -14.34
N GLU A 67 6.64 12.32 -13.88
CA GLU A 67 7.58 11.70 -14.79
C GLU A 67 7.18 10.21 -14.84
N GLU A 68 7.22 9.60 -16.02
CA GLU A 68 6.70 8.24 -16.24
C GLU A 68 7.13 7.29 -15.11
N PRO A 69 6.22 6.44 -14.60
CA PRO A 69 6.60 5.49 -13.58
C PRO A 69 7.66 4.56 -14.17
N ASP A 70 8.87 4.56 -13.60
CA ASP A 70 9.83 3.49 -13.83
C ASP A 70 9.11 2.15 -13.57
N GLU A 71 8.98 1.34 -14.63
CA GLU A 71 8.48 -0.01 -14.53
C GLU A 71 9.40 -0.80 -13.59
N ILE A 72 8.87 -1.21 -12.45
CA ILE A 72 9.64 -2.01 -11.50
C ILE A 72 9.33 -3.46 -11.73
N THR A 73 10.30 -4.12 -12.35
CA THR A 73 10.47 -5.56 -12.23
C THR A 73 10.80 -5.84 -10.77
N LEU A 74 9.83 -6.42 -10.07
CA LEU A 74 10.04 -6.96 -8.74
C LEU A 74 10.93 -8.19 -8.93
N GLU A 75 12.26 -8.02 -8.80
CA GLU A 75 13.18 -9.16 -8.74
C GLU A 75 12.91 -9.88 -7.41
N SER A 76 11.95 -10.79 -7.47
CA SER A 76 11.73 -11.80 -6.46
C SER A 76 12.91 -12.77 -6.56
N ASP A 77 13.99 -12.48 -5.84
CA ASP A 77 14.98 -13.52 -5.53
C ASP A 77 14.27 -14.56 -4.65
N GLY A 78 13.68 -15.57 -5.31
CA GLY A 78 12.84 -16.61 -4.70
C GLY A 78 13.56 -17.47 -3.67
N SER A 79 14.84 -17.20 -3.42
CA SER A 79 15.65 -17.80 -2.37
C SER A 79 15.21 -17.37 -0.97
N ASP A 80 14.79 -16.11 -0.75
CA ASP A 80 14.56 -15.59 0.61
C ASP A 80 13.28 -16.12 1.27
N LEU A 81 12.22 -16.35 0.49
CA LEU A 81 10.97 -16.91 1.00
C LEU A 81 11.12 -18.38 1.45
N SER A 82 12.00 -19.13 0.78
CA SER A 82 12.27 -20.53 1.14
C SER A 82 13.03 -20.64 2.46
N ALA A 83 13.97 -19.72 2.71
CA ALA A 83 14.73 -19.63 3.96
C ALA A 83 13.82 -19.23 5.14
N TRP A 84 12.86 -18.32 4.91
CA TRP A 84 11.92 -17.88 5.94
C TRP A 84 10.90 -18.97 6.30
N ILE A 85 10.39 -19.73 5.33
CA ILE A 85 9.44 -20.83 5.55
C ILE A 85 10.10 -21.99 6.32
N GLN A 86 11.38 -22.28 6.07
CA GLN A 86 12.09 -23.35 6.78
C GLN A 86 12.38 -23.03 8.26
N GLY A 87 12.42 -21.75 8.64
CA GLY A 87 12.62 -21.33 10.04
C GLY A 87 11.39 -21.44 10.94
N ILE A 88 10.20 -21.72 10.38
CA ILE A 88 8.92 -21.81 11.10
C ILE A 88 8.57 -23.28 11.45
N ALA A 89 9.37 -24.25 10.99
CA ALA A 89 9.23 -25.63 11.42
C ALA A 89 9.63 -25.75 12.91
N LEU A 90 8.62 -25.81 13.77
CA LEU A 90 8.75 -26.12 15.19
C LEU A 90 8.96 -27.63 15.36
N ASP A 91 10.05 -28.02 16.03
CA ASP A 91 10.07 -29.26 16.83
C ASP A 91 9.16 -29.09 18.06
#